data_AF-A3ZV33-F1
#
_entry.id   AF-A3ZV33-F1
#
_cell.length_a   1.000
_cell.length_b   1.000
_cell.length_c   1.000
_cell.angle_alpha   90.00
_cell.angle_beta   90.00
_cell.angle_gamma   90.00
#
_symmetry.space_group_name_H-M   'P 1'
#
loop_
_entity.id
_entity.type
_entity.pdbx_description
1 polymer ?
#
loop_
_entity_poly.entity_id
_entity_poly.type
_entity_poly.pdbx_seq_one_letter_code
_entity_poly.pdbx_strand_id
1 'polypeptide(L)'
;MSKYYVESGSVQLIIQAADARRAALWSVHRVMEQVLPLVEEVPDEMDQEPVGGMVLGDAITLNEQGFGRLADTQYDTMDVVAEWSQLMLVLDKIEGLARGVC
;
A
#
# COMPACT_ATOMS: atom_id res chain seq x y z
N MET A 1 -11.34 0.32 -13.37
CA MET A 1 -10.21 0.34 -12.43
C MET A 1 -9.21 -0.68 -12.92
N SER A 2 -7.92 -0.35 -12.92
CA SER A 2 -6.87 -1.24 -13.41
C SER A 2 -6.39 -2.14 -12.27
N LYS A 3 -6.02 -3.38 -12.58
CA LYS A 3 -5.32 -4.27 -11.64
C LYS A 3 -3.83 -3.97 -11.72
N TYR A 4 -3.21 -3.74 -10.57
CA TYR A 4 -1.77 -3.55 -10.41
C TYR A 4 -1.19 -4.70 -9.60
N TYR A 5 -0.20 -5.35 -10.17
CA TYR A 5 0.66 -6.33 -9.54
C TYR A 5 1.82 -5.55 -8.92
N VAL A 6 1.88 -5.53 -7.60
CA VAL A 6 2.88 -4.81 -6.82
C VAL A 6 3.89 -5.80 -6.28
N GLU A 7 5.17 -5.53 -6.53
CA GLU A 7 6.28 -6.32 -6.00
C GLU A 7 7.28 -5.40 -5.30
N SER A 8 7.65 -5.74 -4.07
CA SER A 8 8.68 -5.02 -3.32
C SER A 8 9.27 -5.92 -2.23
N GLY A 9 10.54 -6.30 -2.35
CA GLY A 9 11.20 -7.15 -1.37
C GLY A 9 10.50 -8.52 -1.23
N SER A 10 9.90 -8.78 -0.07
CA SER A 10 9.09 -10.00 0.18
C SER A 10 7.59 -9.81 -0.09
N VAL A 11 7.18 -8.62 -0.51
CA VAL A 11 5.78 -8.25 -0.75
C VAL A 11 5.42 -8.52 -2.19
N GLN A 12 4.37 -9.33 -2.40
CA GLN A 12 3.68 -9.48 -3.67
C GLN A 12 2.18 -9.30 -3.41
N LEU A 13 1.57 -8.29 -4.04
CA LEU A 13 0.17 -7.93 -3.83
C LEU A 13 -0.49 -7.60 -5.17
N ILE A 14 -1.79 -7.88 -5.27
CA ILE A 14 -2.61 -7.48 -6.42
C ILE A 14 -3.58 -6.41 -5.94
N ILE A 15 -3.41 -5.17 -6.37
CA ILE A 15 -4.21 -4.02 -5.91
C ILE A 15 -5.03 -3.48 -7.07
N GLN A 16 -6.33 -3.25 -6.84
CA GLN A 16 -7.17 -2.53 -7.80
C GLN A 16 -7.11 -1.04 -7.48
N ALA A 17 -6.61 -0.25 -8.43
CA ALA A 17 -6.50 1.19 -8.25
C ALA A 17 -6.86 1.95 -9.54
N ALA A 18 -7.08 3.25 -9.38
CA ALA A 18 -7.29 4.15 -10.51
C ALA A 18 -5.98 4.49 -11.24
N ASP A 19 -4.85 4.45 -10.52
CA ASP A 19 -3.51 4.74 -11.03
C ASP A 19 -2.45 3.94 -10.25
N ALA A 20 -1.26 3.79 -10.83
CA ALA A 20 -0.15 3.06 -10.23
C ALA A 20 0.32 3.70 -8.91
N ARG A 21 0.23 5.02 -8.76
CA ARG A 21 0.68 5.72 -7.56
C ARG A 21 -0.19 5.38 -6.35
N ARG A 22 -1.51 5.30 -6.51
CA ARG A 22 -2.45 4.86 -5.47
C ARG A 22 -2.22 3.40 -5.10
N ALA A 23 -1.91 2.54 -6.07
CA ALA A 23 -1.55 1.15 -5.78
C ALA A 23 -0.28 1.06 -4.91
N ALA A 24 0.74 1.89 -5.19
CA ALA A 24 1.94 1.97 -4.36
C ALA A 24 1.61 2.44 -2.92
N LEU A 25 0.85 3.53 -2.78
CA LEU A 25 0.43 4.02 -1.45
C LEU A 25 -0.36 2.98 -0.65
N TRP A 26 -1.26 2.24 -1.32
CA TRP A 26 -2.05 1.21 -0.69
C TRP A 26 -1.19 0.03 -0.23
N SER A 27 -0.16 -0.34 -1.02
CA SER A 27 0.79 -1.38 -0.61
C SER A 27 1.56 -1.01 0.67
N VAL A 28 1.96 0.25 0.82
CA VAL A 28 2.61 0.74 2.05
C VAL A 28 1.64 0.70 3.23
N HIS A 29 0.42 1.19 3.03
CA HIS A 29 -0.62 1.14 4.07
C HIS A 29 -0.82 -0.30 4.57
N ARG A 30 -0.90 -1.28 3.65
CA ARG A 30 -1.09 -2.68 4.00
C ARG A 30 0.03 -3.27 4.84
N VAL A 31 1.28 -2.92 4.52
CA VAL A 31 2.45 -3.35 5.29
C VAL A 31 2.47 -2.70 6.68
N MET A 32 2.11 -1.43 6.78
CA MET A 32 2.01 -0.72 8.06
C MET A 32 0.85 -1.23 8.92
N GLU A 33 -0.27 -1.65 8.32
CA GLU A 33 -1.37 -2.32 9.03
C GLU A 33 -0.92 -3.61 9.72
N GLN A 34 0.05 -4.36 9.19
CA GLN A 34 0.55 -5.58 9.84
C GLN A 34 1.23 -5.32 11.19
N VAL A 35 1.75 -4.11 11.40
CA VAL A 35 2.41 -3.71 12.66
C VAL A 35 1.39 -3.34 13.74
N LEU A 36 0.12 -3.12 13.34
CA LEU A 36 -0.99 -2.86 14.25
C LEU A 36 -1.80 -4.15 14.43
N PRO A 37 -1.91 -4.74 15.63
CA PRO A 37 -2.81 -5.86 15.87
C PRO A 37 -4.26 -5.34 15.87
N LEU A 38 -4.81 -5.10 14.70
CA LEU A 38 -6.21 -4.74 14.50
C LEU A 38 -6.91 -5.88 13.77
N VAL A 39 -7.67 -6.60 14.58
CA VAL A 39 -8.80 -7.50 14.32
C VAL A 39 -9.09 -7.81 12.85
N GLU A 40 -9.03 -9.11 12.57
CA GLU A 40 -9.47 -9.80 11.35
C GLU A 40 -10.80 -9.28 10.83
N GLU A 41 -10.79 -8.70 9.64
CA GLU A 41 -11.87 -8.81 8.63
C GLU A 41 -11.25 -8.41 7.28
N VAL A 42 -10.58 -9.37 6.64
CA VAL A 42 -10.12 -9.22 5.25
C VAL A 42 -11.25 -9.58 4.29
N PRO A 43 -11.57 -8.74 3.28
CA PRO A 43 -12.53 -9.08 2.24
C PRO A 43 -12.04 -10.27 1.41
N ASP A 44 -12.94 -11.24 1.20
CA ASP A 44 -12.77 -12.57 0.60
C ASP A 44 -12.37 -12.61 -0.90
N GLU A 45 -11.69 -11.60 -1.45
CA GLU A 45 -11.36 -11.53 -2.89
C GLU A 45 -9.91 -11.13 -3.22
N MET A 46 -8.96 -11.37 -2.31
CA MET A 46 -7.54 -11.11 -2.57
C MET A 46 -6.69 -12.31 -2.20
N ASP A 47 -6.66 -13.30 -3.10
CA ASP A 47 -5.72 -14.42 -3.06
C ASP A 47 -4.27 -13.91 -2.95
N GLN A 48 -3.68 -14.11 -1.77
CA GLN A 48 -2.28 -14.42 -1.44
C GLN A 48 -1.81 -13.67 -0.19
N GLU A 49 -1.96 -14.30 0.97
CA GLU A 49 -1.20 -13.94 2.17
C GLU A 49 0.13 -14.73 2.18
N PRO A 50 1.31 -14.07 2.08
CA PRO A 50 2.53 -14.69 2.54
C PRO A 50 2.49 -14.74 4.08
N VAL A 51 2.42 -15.97 4.62
CA VAL A 51 2.62 -16.27 6.03
C VAL A 51 4.09 -16.01 6.37
N GLY A 52 4.40 -14.76 6.71
CA GLY A 52 5.74 -14.25 7.02
C GLY A 52 5.74 -12.74 6.76
N GLY A 53 6.09 -11.94 7.76
CA GLY A 53 5.91 -10.48 7.74
C GLY A 53 6.26 -9.84 6.40
N MET A 54 5.33 -9.05 5.86
CA MET A 54 5.55 -8.32 4.61
C MET A 54 6.61 -7.25 4.88
N VAL A 55 7.73 -7.31 4.16
CA VAL A 55 8.82 -6.34 4.28
C VAL A 55 9.03 -5.71 2.92
N LEU A 56 8.74 -4.41 2.84
CA LEU A 56 9.03 -3.61 1.64
C LEU A 56 10.54 -3.57 1.41
N GLY A 57 10.94 -3.78 0.16
CA GLY A 57 12.30 -3.59 -0.28
C GLY A 57 12.63 -2.10 -0.47
N ASP A 58 13.78 -1.82 -1.08
CA ASP A 58 14.22 -0.45 -1.38
C ASP A 58 13.34 0.25 -2.43
N ALA A 59 12.72 -0.53 -3.32
CA ALA A 59 11.82 -0.03 -4.35
C ALA A 59 10.52 -0.84 -4.44
N ILE A 60 9.46 -0.15 -4.84
CA ILE A 60 8.15 -0.71 -5.15
C ILE A 60 7.99 -0.72 -6.66
N THR A 61 7.84 -1.90 -7.21
CA THR A 61 7.61 -2.10 -8.64
C THR A 61 6.16 -2.44 -8.90
N LEU A 62 5.58 -1.86 -9.94
CA LEU A 62 4.19 -2.06 -10.31
C LEU A 62 4.07 -2.45 -11.78
N ASN A 63 3.14 -3.35 -12.04
CA ASN A 63 2.83 -3.82 -13.38
C ASN A 63 1.33 -4.04 -13.55
N GLU A 64 0.78 -3.73 -14.73
CA GLU A 64 -0.62 -4.01 -15.05
C GLU A 64 -0.84 -5.42 -15.63
N GLN A 65 0.24 -6.10 -16.04
CA GLN A 65 0.20 -7.33 -16.83
C GLN A 65 0.65 -8.60 -16.09
N GLY A 66 1.12 -8.49 -14.84
CA GLY A 66 1.53 -9.62 -14.01
C GLY A 66 2.87 -9.44 -13.28
N PHE A 67 3.17 -10.37 -12.37
CA PHE A 67 4.42 -10.44 -11.60
C PHE A 67 5.64 -10.83 -12.46
N GLY A 68 6.83 -10.34 -12.12
CA GLY A 68 8.11 -10.73 -12.72
C GLY A 68 8.37 -10.21 -14.15
N ARG A 69 7.52 -9.31 -14.65
CA ARG A 69 7.77 -8.56 -15.90
C ARG A 69 8.48 -7.24 -15.56
N LEU A 70 9.29 -6.73 -16.50
CA LEU A 70 9.91 -5.40 -16.40
C LEU A 70 8.85 -4.41 -15.92
N ALA A 71 9.08 -3.83 -14.74
CA ALA A 71 8.14 -2.95 -14.09
C ALA A 71 7.85 -1.76 -15.00
N ASP A 72 6.57 -1.52 -15.28
CA ASP A 72 6.17 -0.35 -16.08
C ASP A 72 6.33 0.93 -15.26
N THR A 73 6.24 0.80 -13.93
CA THR A 73 6.48 1.90 -13.01
C THR A 73 7.21 1.40 -11.77
N GLN A 74 8.27 2.11 -11.39
CA GLN A 74 9.04 1.86 -10.18
C GLN A 74 9.02 3.13 -9.33
N TYR A 75 8.76 2.96 -8.04
CA TYR A 75 8.85 4.01 -7.04
C TYR A 75 9.88 3.64 -5.97
N ASP A 76 10.55 4.64 -5.42
CA ASP A 76 11.35 4.47 -4.22
C ASP A 76 10.43 4.24 -3.02
N THR A 77 10.72 3.22 -2.21
CA THR A 77 9.86 2.86 -1.08
C THR A 77 9.77 4.00 -0.07
N MET A 78 10.88 4.70 0.21
CA MET A 78 10.91 5.79 1.18
C MET A 78 10.13 7.00 0.68
N ASP A 79 10.13 7.28 -0.62
CA ASP A 79 9.31 8.34 -1.21
C ASP A 79 7.81 8.05 -1.02
N VAL A 80 7.38 6.81 -1.29
CA VAL A 80 5.97 6.40 -1.13
C VAL A 80 5.57 6.37 0.34
N VAL A 81 6.47 5.92 1.23
CA VAL A 81 6.25 5.94 2.69
C VAL A 81 6.13 7.38 3.20
N ALA A 82 6.98 8.29 2.73
CA ALA A 82 6.92 9.70 3.08
C ALA A 82 5.58 10.32 2.64
N GLU A 83 5.15 10.05 1.40
CA GLU A 83 3.84 10.50 0.90
C GLU A 83 2.68 9.94 1.73
N TRP A 84 2.71 8.63 2.02
CA TRP A 84 1.72 7.99 2.89
C TRP A 84 1.67 8.65 4.28
N SER A 85 2.82 8.93 4.88
CA SER A 85 2.90 9.58 6.20
C SER A 85 2.29 10.99 6.18
N GLN A 86 2.48 11.74 5.08
CA GLN A 86 1.89 13.06 4.91
C GLN A 86 0.36 12.98 4.81
N LEU A 87 -0.18 11.98 4.10
CA LEU A 87 -1.62 11.76 4.02
C LEU A 87 -2.22 11.43 5.39
N MET A 88 -1.55 10.60 6.19
CA MET A 88 -1.99 10.28 7.55
C MET A 88 -1.98 11.52 8.46
N LEU A 89 -0.95 12.36 8.39
CA LEU A 89 -0.88 13.62 9.13
C LEU A 89 -1.99 14.60 8.73
N VAL A 90 -2.30 14.67 7.43
CA VAL A 90 -3.40 15.50 6.94
C VAL A 90 -4.74 14.97 7.43
N LEU A 91 -4.94 13.66 7.42
CA LEU A 91 -6.15 13.01 7.94
C LEU A 91 -6.33 13.29 9.44
N ASP A 92 -5.28 13.12 10.25
CA ASP A 92 -5.29 13.42 11.69
C ASP A 92 -5.62 14.89 11.96
N LYS A 93 -5.05 15.82 11.16
CA LYS A 93 -5.38 17.24 11.26
C LYS A 93 -6.85 17.52 10.95
N ILE A 94 -7.42 16.87 9.94
CA ILE A 94 -8.84 17.02 9.58
C ILE A 94 -9.73 16.41 10.67
N GLU A 95 -9.38 15.25 11.21
CA GLU A 95 -10.11 14.63 12.33
C GLU A 95 -10.07 15.52 13.58
N GLY A 96 -8.90 16.10 13.90
CA GLY A 96 -8.75 17.04 15.00
C GLY A 96 -9.59 18.30 14.83
N LEU A 97 -9.69 18.84 13.61
CA LEU A 97 -10.60 19.95 13.30
C LEU A 97 -12.06 19.54 13.43
N ALA A 98 -12.44 18.35 12.95
CA ALA A 98 -13.82 17.85 13.07
C ALA A 98 -14.22 17.57 14.53
N ARG A 99 -13.28 17.12 15.38
CA ARG A 99 -13.48 16.92 16.83
C ARG A 99 -13.43 18.22 17.64
N GLY A 100 -12.69 19.23 17.18
CA GLY A 100 -12.47 20.50 17.88
C GLY A 100 -13.53 21.58 17.65
N VAL A 101 -14.56 21.31 16.83
CA VAL A 101 -15.73 22.20 16.68
C VAL A 101 -16.77 21.81 17.74
N CYS A 102 -16.60 22.35 18.94
CA CYS A 102 -17.62 22.47 20.00
C CYS A 102 -17.42 23.83 20.70
#